data_AF-A0A2E5EBE0-F1
#
_entry.id   AF-A0A2E5EBE0-F1
#
_cell.length_a   1.000
_cell.length_b   1.000
_cell.length_c   1.000
_cell.angle_alpha   90.00
_cell.angle_beta   90.00
_cell.angle_gamma   90.00
#
_symmetry.space_group_name_H-M   'P 1'
#
loop_
_entity.id
_entity.type
_entity.pdbx_description
1 polymer ?
#
loop_
_entity_poly.entity_id
_entity_poly.type
_entity_poly.pdbx_seq_one_letter_code
_entity_poly.pdbx_strand_id
1 'polypeptide(L)'
;MRSNSRILLSISALCIGALILIQLGGNHQPVVHGDMIVEGGGFTMLTMGGRPGARDQDAHSLILLDNHGGWMMAYELVGARPKRTIELLDGGPMERLFERGRFLPRPPAGP
;
A
#
# COMPACT_ATOMS: atom_id res chain seq x y z
N MET A 1 -33.07 9.45 -38.84
CA MET A 1 -32.65 9.73 -37.44
C MET A 1 -31.85 8.61 -36.76
N ARG A 2 -31.49 7.49 -37.41
CA ARG A 2 -30.68 6.40 -36.79
C ARG A 2 -29.16 6.60 -36.80
N SER A 3 -28.64 7.51 -37.65
CA SER A 3 -27.19 7.75 -37.80
C SER A 3 -26.59 8.49 -36.61
N ASN A 4 -27.26 9.54 -36.13
CA ASN A 4 -26.77 10.40 -35.05
C ASN A 4 -26.61 9.64 -33.72
N SER A 5 -27.50 8.67 -33.45
CA SER A 5 -27.44 7.84 -32.25
C SER A 5 -26.24 6.90 -32.23
N ARG A 6 -25.79 6.41 -33.40
CA ARG A 6 -24.60 5.56 -33.51
C ARG A 6 -23.33 6.36 -33.28
N ILE A 7 -23.28 7.58 -33.81
CA ILE A 7 -22.16 8.50 -33.62
C ILE A 7 -22.02 8.89 -32.14
N LEU A 8 -23.12 9.21 -31.46
CA LEU A 8 -23.13 9.49 -30.02
C LEU A 8 -22.68 8.28 -29.17
N LEU A 9 -23.07 7.07 -29.56
CA LEU A 9 -22.64 5.84 -28.90
C LEU A 9 -21.13 5.60 -29.07
N SER A 10 -20.61 5.81 -30.27
CA SER A 10 -19.18 5.63 -30.54
C SER A 10 -18.33 6.64 -29.77
N ILE A 11 -18.78 7.90 -29.67
CA ILE A 11 -18.07 8.96 -28.92
C ILE A 11 -18.07 8.63 -27.42
N SER A 12 -19.21 8.25 -26.85
CA SER A 12 -19.29 7.92 -25.42
C SER A 12 -18.45 6.68 -25.07
N ALA A 13 -18.44 5.65 -25.91
CA ALA A 13 -17.57 4.48 -25.73
C ALA A 13 -16.08 4.85 -25.76
N LEU A 14 -15.68 5.75 -26.67
CA LEU A 14 -14.30 6.25 -26.75
C LEU A 14 -13.92 7.07 -25.50
N CYS A 15 -14.81 7.93 -25.02
CA CYS A 15 -14.57 8.71 -23.80
C CYS A 15 -14.41 7.81 -22.56
N ILE A 16 -15.26 6.79 -22.41
CA ILE A 16 -15.16 5.84 -21.29
C ILE A 16 -13.85 5.04 -21.39
N GLY A 17 -13.51 4.55 -22.58
CA GLY A 17 -12.25 3.82 -22.80
C GLY A 17 -11.01 4.67 -22.48
N ALA A 18 -11.01 5.94 -22.89
CA ALA A 18 -9.93 6.87 -22.58
C ALA A 18 -9.81 7.15 -21.08
N LEU A 19 -10.93 7.34 -20.38
CA LEU A 19 -10.95 7.55 -18.92
C LEU A 19 -10.41 6.32 -18.16
N ILE A 20 -10.76 5.11 -18.60
CA ILE A 20 -10.25 3.86 -18.01
C ILE A 20 -8.73 3.78 -18.19
N LEU A 21 -8.21 4.05 -19.40
CA LEU A 21 -6.76 4.05 -19.65
C LEU A 21 -6.01 5.09 -18.81
N ILE A 22 -6.61 6.27 -18.59
CA ILE A 22 -6.04 7.30 -17.71
C ILE A 22 -6.02 6.83 -16.24
N GLN A 23 -7.06 6.15 -15.76
CA GLN A 23 -7.09 5.62 -14.38
C GLN A 23 -6.11 4.45 -14.18
N LEU A 24 -5.95 3.58 -15.18
CA LEU A 24 -4.97 2.49 -15.15
C LEU A 24 -3.52 3.00 -15.21
N GLY A 25 -3.27 4.12 -15.92
CA GLY A 25 -1.97 4.79 -15.94
C GLY A 25 -1.73 5.73 -14.76
N GLY A 26 -2.77 6.01 -13.96
CA GLY A 26 -2.68 6.83 -12.77
C GLY A 26 -1.88 6.09 -11.71
N ASN A 27 -0.67 6.58 -11.44
CA ASN A 27 0.24 6.11 -10.40
C ASN A 27 -0.54 5.91 -9.10
N HIS A 28 -0.98 4.68 -8.83
CA HIS A 28 -1.56 4.30 -7.55
C HIS A 28 -0.39 4.30 -6.57
N GLN A 29 -0.02 5.48 -6.10
CA GLN A 29 0.81 5.62 -4.91
C GLN A 29 0.16 4.71 -3.86
N PRO A 30 0.84 3.66 -3.39
CA PRO A 30 0.28 2.79 -2.38
C PRO A 30 0.09 3.63 -1.12
N VAL A 31 -1.11 4.18 -0.93
CA VAL A 31 -1.48 4.87 0.30
C VAL A 31 -1.76 3.78 1.33
N VAL A 32 -0.73 3.42 2.08
CA VAL A 32 -0.81 2.50 3.21
C VAL A 32 -1.58 3.22 4.31
N HIS A 33 -2.80 2.76 4.61
CA HIS A 33 -3.55 3.22 5.78
C HIS A 33 -3.19 2.31 6.95
N GLY A 34 -2.66 2.90 8.03
CA GLY A 34 -2.54 2.18 9.30
C GLY A 34 -3.90 2.12 9.97
N ASP A 35 -4.39 0.91 10.26
CA ASP A 35 -5.68 0.71 10.93
C ASP A 35 -5.61 1.09 12.41
N MET A 36 -4.46 0.85 13.04
CA MET A 36 -4.22 1.17 14.43
C MET A 36 -2.76 1.55 14.62
N ILE A 37 -2.52 2.60 15.41
CA ILE A 37 -1.20 3.00 15.89
C ILE A 37 -1.29 3.10 17.41
N VAL A 38 -0.43 2.37 18.12
CA VAL A 38 -0.34 2.42 19.59
C VAL A 38 1.11 2.73 19.95
N GLU A 39 1.31 3.69 20.84
CA GLU A 39 2.62 4.05 21.36
C GLU A 39 2.66 3.88 22.88
N GLY A 40 3.75 3.33 23.40
CA GLY A 40 3.94 3.21 24.85
C GLY A 40 5.31 2.63 25.20
N GLY A 41 5.93 3.17 26.25
CA GLY A 41 7.19 2.65 26.80
C GLY A 41 8.35 2.62 25.81
N GLY A 42 8.36 3.53 24.82
CA GLY A 42 9.37 3.57 23.77
C GLY A 42 9.13 2.63 22.59
N PHE A 43 7.98 1.98 22.53
CA PHE A 43 7.57 1.17 21.39
C PHE A 43 6.42 1.81 20.64
N THR A 44 6.40 1.61 19.32
CA THR A 44 5.26 1.95 18.47
C THR A 44 4.81 0.70 17.73
N MET A 45 3.54 0.36 17.88
CA MET A 45 2.91 -0.74 17.18
C MET A 45 1.97 -0.20 16.12
N LEU A 46 2.09 -0.68 14.89
CA LEU A 46 1.16 -0.38 13.80
C LEU A 46 0.53 -1.67 13.31
N THR A 47 -0.78 -1.67 13.12
CA THR A 47 -1.46 -2.74 12.38
C THR A 47 -2.03 -2.17 11.10
N MET A 48 -1.98 -2.96 10.04
CA MET A 48 -2.53 -2.58 8.75
C MET A 48 -3.30 -3.76 8.16
N GLY A 49 -4.54 -3.48 7.74
CA GLY A 49 -5.34 -4.39 6.93
C GLY A 49 -4.76 -4.46 5.52
N GLY A 50 -4.46 -5.67 5.08
CA GLY A 50 -3.93 -5.92 3.74
C GLY A 50 -4.90 -5.46 2.67
N ARG A 51 -4.41 -4.66 1.74
CA ARG A 51 -5.08 -4.49 0.44
C ARG A 51 -4.93 -5.81 -0.32
N PRO A 52 -5.95 -6.28 -1.06
CA PRO A 52 -5.82 -7.51 -1.84
C PRO A 52 -4.72 -7.32 -2.88
N GLY A 53 -3.62 -8.05 -2.75
CA GLY A 53 -2.51 -8.01 -3.69
C GLY A 53 -2.07 -9.42 -4.02
N ALA A 54 -2.21 -9.82 -5.31
CA ALA A 54 -1.74 -11.02 -6.02
C ALA A 54 -1.96 -12.42 -5.41
N ARG A 55 -2.06 -12.56 -4.09
CA ARG A 55 -2.53 -13.72 -3.36
C ARG A 55 -3.79 -13.30 -2.61
N ASP A 56 -4.80 -14.14 -2.72
CA ASP A 56 -6.20 -13.97 -2.34
C ASP A 56 -6.44 -13.90 -0.81
N GLN A 57 -5.56 -13.24 -0.06
CA GLN A 57 -5.56 -13.26 1.40
C GLN A 57 -5.53 -11.85 1.95
N ASP A 58 -6.53 -11.54 2.79
CA ASP A 58 -6.55 -10.38 3.68
C ASP A 58 -5.34 -10.47 4.64
N ALA A 59 -4.17 -10.04 4.16
CA ALA A 59 -2.93 -10.09 4.91
C ALA A 59 -2.94 -8.97 5.95
N HIS A 60 -3.20 -9.30 7.22
CA HIS A 60 -3.04 -8.33 8.29
C HIS A 60 -1.57 -8.27 8.68
N SER A 61 -0.94 -7.12 8.51
CA SER A 61 0.45 -6.92 8.92
C SER A 61 0.52 -6.18 10.26
N LEU A 62 1.50 -6.56 11.07
CA LEU A 62 1.85 -5.95 12.36
C LEU A 62 3.28 -5.45 12.27
N ILE A 63 3.48 -4.16 12.48
CA ILE A 63 4.81 -3.55 12.56
C ILE A 63 5.06 -3.14 14.00
N LEU A 64 6.21 -3.52 14.54
CA LEU A 64 6.69 -3.10 15.84
C LEU A 64 7.97 -2.28 15.67
N LEU A 65 7.97 -1.08 16.23
CA LEU A 65 9.10 -0.18 16.28
C LEU A 65 9.58 -0.10 17.73
N ASP A 66 10.86 -0.36 17.95
CA ASP A 66 11.57 -0.06 19.19
C ASP A 66 12.33 1.26 19.00
N ASN A 67 11.77 2.33 19.54
CA ASN A 67 12.30 3.68 19.39
C ASN A 67 13.58 3.89 20.24
N HIS A 68 13.83 3.07 21.25
CA HIS A 68 15.04 3.15 22.06
C HIS A 68 16.18 2.35 21.44
N GLY A 69 15.88 1.11 21.04
CA GLY A 69 16.86 0.23 20.41
C GLY A 69 17.16 0.59 18.95
N GLY A 70 16.27 1.36 18.30
CA GLY A 70 16.40 1.68 16.89
C GLY A 70 16.05 0.51 15.97
N TRP A 71 15.10 -0.36 16.36
CA TRP A 71 14.75 -1.57 15.60
C TRP A 71 13.32 -1.53 15.05
N MET A 72 13.12 -2.14 13.89
CA MET A 72 11.80 -2.43 13.34
C MET A 72 11.66 -3.93 13.11
N MET A 73 10.50 -4.48 13.43
CA MET A 73 10.09 -5.85 13.09
C MET A 73 8.73 -5.79 12.40
N ALA A 74 8.59 -6.47 11.26
CA ALA A 74 7.35 -6.58 10.51
C ALA A 74 6.90 -8.05 10.50
N TYR A 75 5.64 -8.27 10.86
CA TYR A 75 5.01 -9.57 10.91
C TYR A 75 3.78 -9.59 10.00
N GLU A 76 3.46 -10.78 9.49
CA GLU A 76 2.25 -11.03 8.72
C GLU A 76 1.42 -12.13 9.39
N LEU A 77 0.11 -11.93 9.42
CA LEU A 77 -0.83 -12.96 9.85
C LEU A 77 -1.25 -13.81 8.65
N VAL A 78 -0.71 -15.03 8.56
CA VAL A 78 -0.95 -15.94 7.44
C VAL A 78 -1.96 -17.03 7.79
N GLY A 79 -2.64 -17.55 6.78
CA GLY A 79 -3.56 -18.68 6.88
C GLY A 79 -5.01 -18.30 7.16
N ALA A 80 -5.89 -19.30 7.05
CA ALA A 80 -7.33 -19.15 7.31
C ALA A 80 -7.67 -19.48 8.76
N ARG A 81 -8.75 -18.87 9.28
CA ARG A 81 -9.28 -19.26 10.59
C ARG A 81 -9.67 -20.75 10.57
N PRO A 82 -9.44 -21.51 11.66
CA PRO A 82 -8.88 -21.08 12.95
C PRO A 82 -7.34 -21.14 13.02
N LYS A 83 -6.66 -21.69 12.01
CA LYS A 83 -5.22 -21.93 11.99
C LYS A 83 -4.46 -20.73 11.40
N ARG A 84 -4.60 -19.57 12.03
CA ARG A 84 -3.78 -18.41 11.68
C ARG A 84 -2.44 -18.49 12.42
N THR A 85 -1.36 -18.16 11.74
CA THR A 85 -0.01 -18.11 12.30
C THR A 85 0.57 -16.72 12.07
N ILE A 86 1.38 -16.24 13.01
CA ILE A 86 2.15 -15.01 12.84
C ILE A 86 3.53 -15.40 12.31
N GLU A 87 3.89 -14.90 11.14
CA GLU A 87 5.21 -15.11 10.55
C GLU A 87 5.98 -13.79 10.52
N LEU A 88 7.29 -13.87 10.77
CA LEU A 88 8.18 -12.72 10.62
C LEU A 88 8.39 -12.47 9.13
N LEU A 89 7.99 -11.29 8.66
CA LEU A 89 8.18 -10.86 7.28
C LEU A 89 9.58 -10.29 7.09
N ASP A 90 9.96 -9.34 7.93
CA ASP A 90 11.26 -8.67 7.88
C ASP A 90 11.59 -8.04 9.24
N GLY A 91 12.85 -7.66 9.46
CA GLY A 91 13.26 -6.93 10.64
C GLY A 91 14.73 -6.51 10.61
N GLY A 92 15.03 -5.42 11.30
CA GLY A 92 16.38 -4.91 11.37
C GLY A 92 16.50 -3.55 12.04
N PRO A 93 17.74 -3.03 12.16
CA PRO A 93 17.97 -1.65 12.57
C PRO A 93 17.26 -0.70 11.62
N MET A 94 16.51 0.26 12.17
CA MET A 94 15.74 1.25 11.43
C MET A 94 16.64 2.05 10.49
N GLU A 95 17.89 2.33 10.86
CA GLU A 95 18.86 3.04 10.02
C GLU A 95 19.02 2.38 8.66
N ARG A 96 19.13 1.04 8.62
CA ARG A 96 19.30 0.27 7.38
C ARG A 96 18.06 0.26 6.51
N LEU A 97 16.88 0.31 7.12
CA LEU A 97 15.61 0.30 6.41
C LEU A 97 15.34 1.67 5.74
N PHE A 98 15.73 2.77 6.40
CA PHE A 98 15.55 4.12 5.87
C PHE A 98 16.74 4.62 5.03
N GLU A 99 17.90 3.96 5.05
CA GLU A 99 19.04 4.27 4.17
C GLU A 99 18.69 4.15 2.68
N ARG A 100 17.84 3.17 2.29
CA ARG A 100 17.39 3.05 0.89
C ARG A 100 16.58 4.26 0.41
N GLY A 101 15.91 4.97 1.31
CA GLY A 101 15.14 6.18 0.98
C GLY A 101 16.00 7.42 0.69
N ARG A 102 17.25 7.46 1.19
CA ARG A 102 18.16 8.60 0.95
C ARG A 102 18.78 8.62 -0.45
N PHE A 103 18.77 7.48 -1.14
CA PHE A 103 19.24 7.37 -2.52
C PHE A 103 18.17 7.67 -3.56
N LEU A 104 16.91 7.88 -3.15
CA LEU A 104 15.92 8.43 -4.05
C LEU A 104 16.25 9.90 -4.27
N PRO A 105 16.38 10.37 -5.53
CA PRO A 105 16.63 11.76 -5.81
C PRO A 105 15.54 12.60 -5.13
N ARG A 106 15.96 13.57 -4.32
CA ARG A 106 15.07 14.55 -3.71
C ARG A 106 14.17 15.10 -4.82
N PRO A 107 12.83 14.99 -4.74
CA PRO A 107 11.98 15.61 -5.74
C PRO A 107 12.35 17.10 -5.81
N PRO A 108 12.46 17.69 -7.01
CA PRO A 108 12.78 19.10 -7.13
C PRO A 108 11.80 19.88 -6.25
N ALA A 109 12.33 20.78 -5.43
CA ALA A 109 11.48 21.73 -4.73
C ALA A 109 10.63 22.42 -5.80
N GLY A 110 9.31 22.24 -5.72
CA GLY A 110 8.38 22.85 -6.66
C GLY A 110 8.54 24.37 -6.65
N PRO A 111 8.09 25.04 -7.73
CA PRO A 111 8.18 26.49 -7.89
C PRO A 111 7.45 27.26 -6.77
#